data_AF-A0A1M6BPB9-F1
#
_entry.id   AF-A0A1M6BPB9-F1
#
_cell.length_a   1.000
_cell.length_b   1.000
_cell.length_c   1.000
_cell.angle_alpha   90.00
_cell.angle_beta   90.00
_cell.angle_gamma   90.00
#
_symmetry.space_group_name_H-M   'P 1'
#
loop_
_entity.id
_entity.type
_entity.pdbx_description
1 polymer ?
#
loop_
_entity_poly.entity_id
_entity_poly.type
_entity_poly.pdbx_seq_one_letter_code
_entity_poly.pdbx_strand_id
1 'polypeptide(L)'
;MSDALAVAAVTETLRVALQEAVLRAVPDAVVTVRHPGGMDVVDEDDGRTRTPTPTRTPTRKPTLNVFLYRTAVDAAWRNTDPLGTHPGETRHPALPLVLHYLFTGYAPPDQDSTLPERLLGAAMAALHDRPVLSAEALKAAADFSDLHLQPEPVKVTPAVMPPDEMWRLWTALGHGYRLSVPYEARLVLIDSAVPGRTPLPVLRRGAAGAGPEAAPTAAEPWPVLRDVLPPVAAPGADVVLSGSGFGGAEAGAVSVRLTHPLLGGPVVLPARADGAAAVRVTLDGKLGAGQWSVVVVLTAPDGSERTTAPRPLRIAPRITSALPLTVARTGKGAKEAKGVLVLSLDCEPAVQPGQRAELLVGDLPVPAEPFARATRKLRFRLVAGVPGRYPLRLRVDGVDSPLADPGAERFDADTAVVIT
;
A
#
# COMPACT_ATOMS: atom_id res chain seq x y z
N MET A 1 -24.40 -12.15 -8.05
CA MET A 1 -23.55 -11.07 -7.52
C MET A 1 -24.41 -10.28 -6.56
N SER A 2 -23.81 -9.47 -5.70
CA SER A 2 -24.55 -8.59 -4.80
C SER A 2 -24.02 -7.16 -4.93
N ASP A 3 -24.91 -6.22 -5.18
CA ASP A 3 -24.65 -4.85 -5.54
C ASP A 3 -24.56 -3.92 -4.33
N ALA A 4 -24.28 -2.63 -4.59
CA ALA A 4 -24.22 -1.62 -3.53
C ALA A 4 -25.59 -1.37 -2.87
N LEU A 5 -26.70 -1.81 -3.49
CA LEU A 5 -28.05 -1.65 -2.97
C LEU A 5 -28.44 -2.74 -1.95
N ALA A 6 -27.58 -3.74 -1.76
CA ALA A 6 -27.76 -4.82 -0.80
C ALA A 6 -28.11 -4.33 0.62
N VAL A 7 -27.51 -3.24 1.09
CA VAL A 7 -27.79 -2.67 2.42
C VAL A 7 -29.25 -2.17 2.53
N ALA A 8 -29.74 -1.52 1.47
CA ALA A 8 -31.13 -1.07 1.39
C ALA A 8 -32.08 -2.27 1.26
N ALA A 9 -31.69 -3.29 0.50
CA ALA A 9 -32.48 -4.51 0.30
C ALA A 9 -32.76 -5.26 1.61
N VAL A 10 -31.76 -5.42 2.49
CA VAL A 10 -31.95 -6.02 3.83
C VAL A 10 -32.93 -5.19 4.66
N THR A 11 -32.76 -3.87 4.65
CA THR A 11 -33.61 -2.95 5.43
C THR A 11 -35.07 -3.03 5.00
N GLU A 12 -35.31 -3.04 3.69
CA GLU A 12 -36.66 -3.12 3.11
C GLU A 12 -37.28 -4.50 3.32
N THR A 13 -36.49 -5.56 3.23
CA THR A 13 -36.96 -6.93 3.49
C THR A 13 -37.34 -7.10 4.96
N LEU A 14 -36.57 -6.54 5.89
CA LEU A 14 -36.93 -6.50 7.31
C LEU A 14 -38.25 -5.75 7.55
N ARG A 15 -38.43 -4.59 6.89
CA ARG A 15 -39.68 -3.81 6.97
C ARG A 15 -40.89 -4.66 6.59
N VAL A 16 -40.83 -5.32 5.43
CA VAL A 16 -41.91 -6.15 4.91
C VAL A 16 -42.12 -7.41 5.77
N ALA A 17 -41.04 -8.10 6.15
CA ALA A 17 -41.12 -9.34 6.91
C ALA A 17 -41.74 -9.17 8.31
N LEU A 18 -41.48 -8.02 8.95
CA LEU A 18 -42.02 -7.74 10.29
C LEU A 18 -43.45 -7.18 10.25
N GLN A 19 -43.89 -6.62 9.13
CA GLN A 19 -45.18 -5.93 9.02
C GLN A 19 -46.36 -6.84 9.39
N GLU A 20 -46.39 -8.06 8.86
CA GLU A 20 -47.48 -9.01 9.13
C GLU A 20 -47.51 -9.44 10.61
N ALA A 21 -46.34 -9.72 11.20
CA ALA A 21 -46.24 -10.15 12.58
C ALA A 21 -46.68 -9.06 13.57
N VAL A 22 -46.26 -7.82 13.30
CA VAL A 22 -46.61 -6.64 14.10
C VAL A 22 -48.11 -6.35 14.01
N LEU A 23 -48.71 -6.40 12.81
CA LEU A 23 -50.16 -6.20 12.63
C LEU A 23 -51.00 -7.25 13.36
N ARG A 24 -50.55 -8.51 13.40
CA ARG A 24 -51.25 -9.57 14.17
C ARG A 24 -51.29 -9.27 15.67
N ALA A 25 -50.24 -8.67 16.21
CA ALA A 25 -50.13 -8.39 17.64
C ALA A 25 -50.77 -7.07 18.04
N VAL A 26 -50.68 -6.04 17.19
CA VAL A 26 -51.21 -4.69 17.42
C VAL A 26 -51.94 -4.23 16.15
N PRO A 27 -53.29 -4.11 16.19
CA PRO A 27 -54.06 -3.56 15.08
C PRO A 27 -53.56 -2.16 14.67
N ASP A 28 -53.61 -1.87 13.38
CA ASP A 28 -53.18 -0.60 12.77
C ASP A 28 -51.69 -0.25 12.93
N ALA A 29 -50.88 -1.17 13.44
CA ALA A 29 -49.45 -0.94 13.62
C ALA A 29 -48.67 -0.94 12.28
N VAL A 30 -47.69 -0.05 12.17
CA VAL A 30 -46.88 0.12 10.95
C VAL A 30 -45.40 -0.13 11.25
N VAL A 31 -44.69 -0.77 10.31
CA VAL A 31 -43.23 -0.90 10.36
C VAL A 31 -42.60 0.18 9.49
N THR A 32 -41.69 0.96 10.07
CA THR A 32 -40.96 2.05 9.40
C THR A 32 -39.46 1.83 9.46
N VAL A 33 -38.73 2.46 8.54
CA VAL A 33 -37.25 2.39 8.43
C VAL A 33 -36.64 3.80 8.45
N ARG A 34 -37.22 4.68 9.26
CA ARG A 34 -36.90 6.11 9.29
C ARG A 34 -35.87 6.43 10.36
N HIS A 35 -35.24 7.59 10.24
CA HIS A 35 -34.48 8.15 11.34
C HIS A 35 -35.40 8.28 12.59
N PRO A 36 -34.93 7.93 13.80
CA PRO A 36 -35.77 7.94 15.01
C PRO A 36 -36.47 9.27 15.30
N GLY A 37 -35.92 10.40 14.85
CA GLY A 37 -36.58 11.70 14.98
C GLY A 37 -37.80 11.93 14.09
N GLY A 38 -38.01 11.10 13.07
CA GLY A 38 -39.16 11.17 12.16
C GLY A 38 -40.16 10.03 12.33
N MET A 39 -40.00 9.16 13.33
CA MET A 39 -40.86 7.98 13.50
C MET A 39 -42.26 8.30 14.02
N ASP A 40 -42.44 9.48 14.63
CA ASP A 40 -43.72 9.94 15.18
C ASP A 40 -44.71 10.41 14.11
N VAL A 41 -44.25 10.59 12.87
CA VAL A 41 -45.04 11.07 11.74
C VAL A 41 -45.13 9.95 10.70
N VAL A 42 -46.22 9.19 10.78
CA VAL A 42 -46.60 8.28 9.71
C VAL A 42 -47.51 9.08 8.78
N ASP A 43 -46.92 9.74 7.78
CA ASP A 43 -47.73 10.37 6.73
C ASP A 43 -48.45 9.25 5.96
N GLU A 44 -49.77 9.30 5.95
CA GLU A 44 -50.62 8.39 5.17
C GLU A 44 -50.50 8.58 3.65
N ASP A 45 -49.62 9.47 3.17
CA ASP A 45 -49.51 9.83 1.75
C ASP A 45 -48.25 9.22 1.12
N ASP A 46 -48.44 7.99 0.63
CA ASP A 46 -47.51 7.26 -0.21
C ASP A 46 -47.43 7.95 -1.59
N GLY A 47 -46.51 8.90 -1.75
CA GLY A 47 -45.90 9.24 -3.03
C GLY A 47 -46.75 9.84 -4.16
N ARG A 48 -48.00 10.27 -3.95
CA ARG A 48 -48.74 11.06 -4.95
C ARG A 48 -48.88 12.51 -4.52
N THR A 49 -48.23 13.39 -5.29
CA THR A 49 -48.42 14.85 -5.28
C THR A 49 -49.90 15.23 -5.11
N ARG A 50 -50.29 15.60 -3.89
CA ARG A 50 -51.50 16.39 -3.64
C ARG A 50 -51.16 17.51 -2.68
N THR A 51 -51.64 18.68 -3.07
CA THR A 51 -51.53 19.97 -2.39
C THR A 51 -51.84 19.84 -0.90
N PRO A 52 -51.06 20.46 0.00
CA PRO A 52 -51.28 20.34 1.44
C PRO A 52 -52.58 21.05 1.82
N THR A 53 -53.61 20.27 2.15
CA THR A 53 -54.81 20.80 2.83
C THR A 53 -54.47 20.98 4.31
N PRO A 54 -54.60 22.19 4.89
CA PRO A 54 -54.04 22.53 6.21
C PRO A 54 -54.87 22.05 7.43
N THR A 55 -55.72 21.01 7.30
CA THR A 55 -56.69 20.63 8.34
C THR A 55 -56.65 19.17 8.78
N ARG A 56 -55.67 18.37 8.36
CA ARG A 56 -55.55 16.98 8.83
C ARG A 56 -54.47 16.88 9.90
N THR A 57 -54.88 16.78 11.16
CA THR A 57 -54.00 16.36 12.26
C THR A 57 -53.36 15.03 11.87
N PRO A 58 -52.02 14.88 11.89
CA PRO A 58 -51.37 13.64 11.50
C PRO A 58 -51.87 12.52 12.43
N THR A 59 -52.47 11.49 11.87
CA THR A 59 -52.92 10.30 12.59
C THR A 59 -51.68 9.53 13.04
N ARG A 60 -51.34 9.64 14.33
CA ARG A 60 -50.23 8.87 14.93
C ARG A 60 -50.71 7.43 15.12
N LYS A 61 -50.06 6.48 14.45
CA LYS A 61 -50.31 5.04 14.59
C LYS A 61 -49.21 4.37 15.43
N PRO A 62 -49.51 3.28 16.15
CA PRO A 62 -48.47 2.46 16.78
C PRO A 62 -47.43 2.04 15.74
N THR A 63 -46.15 2.25 16.02
CA THR A 63 -45.09 2.12 15.02
C THR A 63 -43.92 1.31 15.56
N LEU A 64 -43.49 0.30 14.81
CA LEU A 64 -42.18 -0.33 15.01
C LEU A 64 -41.19 0.32 14.03
N ASN A 65 -40.15 0.97 14.54
CA ASN A 65 -39.09 1.52 13.69
C ASN A 65 -37.88 0.60 13.65
N VAL A 66 -37.38 0.31 12.46
CA VAL A 66 -36.19 -0.51 12.18
C VAL A 66 -35.09 0.43 11.69
N PHE A 67 -34.18 0.80 12.58
CA PHE A 67 -33.16 1.82 12.29
C PHE A 67 -31.76 1.22 12.16
N LEU A 68 -31.13 1.35 11.00
CA LEU A 68 -29.72 0.98 10.79
C LEU A 68 -28.81 2.05 11.39
N TYR A 69 -28.16 1.76 12.53
CA TYR A 69 -27.35 2.74 13.25
C TYR A 69 -25.84 2.55 13.07
N ARG A 70 -25.40 1.35 12.66
CA ARG A 70 -23.99 1.03 12.45
C ARG A 70 -23.81 -0.06 11.41
N THR A 71 -22.73 0.02 10.64
CA THR A 71 -22.22 -1.07 9.81
C THR A 71 -20.82 -1.45 10.26
N ALA A 72 -20.47 -2.72 10.10
CA ALA A 72 -19.14 -3.24 10.38
C ALA A 72 -18.70 -4.22 9.30
N VAL A 73 -17.39 -4.41 9.15
CA VAL A 73 -16.83 -5.42 8.23
C VAL A 73 -16.64 -6.73 8.99
N ASP A 74 -17.12 -7.83 8.41
CA ASP A 74 -16.90 -9.15 8.99
C ASP A 74 -15.42 -9.58 8.80
N ALA A 75 -14.71 -9.73 9.92
CA ALA A 75 -13.29 -10.04 9.91
C ALA A 75 -12.97 -11.45 9.37
N ALA A 76 -13.92 -12.39 9.45
CA ALA A 76 -13.72 -13.76 8.97
C ALA A 76 -13.80 -13.85 7.44
N TRP A 77 -14.50 -12.92 6.79
CA TRP A 77 -14.77 -12.95 5.35
C TRP A 77 -13.96 -11.94 4.53
N ARG A 78 -13.33 -10.95 5.16
CA ARG A 78 -12.68 -9.82 4.46
C ARG A 78 -11.55 -10.20 3.48
N ASN A 79 -10.99 -11.41 3.61
CA ASN A 79 -9.90 -11.92 2.79
C ASN A 79 -10.27 -13.23 2.07
N THR A 80 -11.56 -13.59 2.02
CA THR A 80 -12.01 -14.79 1.34
C THR A 80 -11.99 -14.55 -0.17
N ASP A 81 -11.33 -15.44 -0.91
CA ASP A 81 -11.35 -15.37 -2.37
C ASP A 81 -12.79 -15.49 -2.89
N PRO A 82 -13.19 -14.66 -3.86
CA PRO A 82 -14.53 -14.77 -4.46
C PRO A 82 -14.79 -16.18 -4.99
N LEU A 83 -16.04 -16.62 -4.90
CA LEU A 83 -16.46 -17.90 -5.46
C LEU A 83 -16.11 -17.99 -6.95
N GLY A 84 -15.57 -19.15 -7.35
CA GLY A 84 -15.15 -19.40 -8.72
C GLY A 84 -13.75 -18.88 -9.08
N THR A 85 -13.00 -18.32 -8.13
CA THR A 85 -11.58 -17.96 -8.36
C THR A 85 -10.73 -19.23 -8.46
N HIS A 86 -10.01 -19.39 -9.58
CA HIS A 86 -9.11 -20.53 -9.78
C HIS A 86 -7.67 -20.22 -9.34
N PRO A 87 -6.84 -21.24 -9.08
CA PRO A 87 -5.43 -21.03 -8.75
C PRO A 87 -4.70 -20.21 -9.84
N GLY A 88 -4.02 -19.15 -9.40
CA GLY A 88 -3.30 -18.22 -10.30
C GLY A 88 -4.16 -17.09 -10.86
N GLU A 89 -5.49 -17.16 -10.72
CA GLU A 89 -6.35 -16.00 -10.96
C GLU A 89 -6.29 -15.03 -9.78
N THR A 90 -6.52 -13.76 -10.05
CA THR A 90 -6.65 -12.74 -9.02
C THR A 90 -7.99 -12.05 -9.17
N ARG A 91 -8.82 -12.08 -8.14
CA ARG A 91 -10.08 -11.36 -8.08
C ARG A 91 -10.16 -10.60 -6.75
N HIS A 92 -10.83 -9.45 -6.75
CA HIS A 92 -11.01 -8.69 -5.53
C HIS A 92 -12.06 -9.37 -4.63
N PRO A 93 -11.77 -9.59 -3.33
CA PRO A 93 -12.75 -10.14 -2.40
C PRO A 93 -13.99 -9.25 -2.30
N ALA A 94 -15.15 -9.86 -2.07
CA ALA A 94 -16.37 -9.12 -1.75
C ALA A 94 -16.19 -8.35 -0.44
N LEU A 95 -16.88 -7.22 -0.28
CA LEU A 95 -16.97 -6.48 0.97
C LEU A 95 -18.02 -7.16 1.87
N PRO A 96 -17.62 -7.80 2.99
CA PRO A 96 -18.55 -8.51 3.85
C PRO A 96 -19.03 -7.60 4.98
N LEU A 97 -20.31 -7.27 4.96
CA LEU A 97 -20.93 -6.36 5.91
C LEU A 97 -21.76 -7.08 6.97
N VAL A 98 -21.68 -6.53 8.17
CA VAL A 98 -22.58 -6.76 9.31
C VAL A 98 -23.39 -5.48 9.50
N LEU A 99 -24.71 -5.59 9.42
CA LEU A 99 -25.62 -4.45 9.57
C LEU A 99 -26.24 -4.47 10.96
N HIS A 100 -26.04 -3.43 11.76
CA HIS A 100 -26.58 -3.34 13.10
C HIS A 100 -27.83 -2.46 13.13
N TYR A 101 -28.97 -3.07 13.46
CA TYR A 101 -30.26 -2.43 13.55
C TYR A 101 -30.67 -2.20 15.00
N LEU A 102 -31.40 -1.11 15.23
CA LEU A 102 -32.07 -0.82 16.48
C LEU A 102 -33.58 -0.82 16.23
N PHE A 103 -34.27 -1.81 16.79
CA PHE A 103 -35.72 -1.89 16.69
C PHE A 103 -36.33 -1.12 17.84
N THR A 104 -37.23 -0.18 17.56
CA THR A 104 -37.82 0.69 18.58
C THR A 104 -39.33 0.67 18.47
N GLY A 105 -39.99 0.33 19.57
CA GLY A 105 -41.45 0.42 19.68
C GLY A 105 -41.88 1.84 20.00
N TYR A 106 -42.92 2.32 19.32
CA TYR A 106 -43.53 3.61 19.57
C TYR A 106 -45.05 3.51 19.62
N ALA A 107 -45.63 4.18 20.61
CA ALA A 107 -47.05 4.36 20.76
C ALA A 107 -47.37 5.87 20.73
N PRO A 108 -48.49 6.27 20.13
CA PRO A 108 -49.03 7.62 20.29
C PRO A 108 -49.21 7.95 21.79
N PRO A 109 -48.98 9.21 22.22
CA PRO A 109 -49.07 9.58 23.64
C PRO A 109 -50.43 9.28 24.29
N ASP A 110 -51.52 9.30 23.50
CA ASP A 110 -52.88 8.95 23.91
C ASP A 110 -53.09 7.44 24.11
N GLN A 111 -52.17 6.61 23.63
CA GLN A 111 -52.21 5.15 23.64
C GLN A 111 -50.95 4.52 24.27
N ASP A 112 -50.18 5.33 25.01
CA ASP A 112 -48.91 4.94 25.63
C ASP A 112 -49.16 4.01 26.83
N SER A 113 -49.38 2.73 26.51
CA SER A 113 -49.59 1.61 27.43
C SER A 113 -48.63 0.47 27.04
N THR A 114 -49.06 -0.78 27.12
CA THR A 114 -48.26 -1.97 26.77
C THR A 114 -48.00 -2.14 25.26
N LEU A 115 -48.29 -1.13 24.45
CA LEU A 115 -48.18 -1.20 22.98
C LEU A 115 -46.71 -1.33 22.53
N PRO A 116 -45.74 -0.53 23.00
CA PRO A 116 -44.34 -0.69 22.61
C PRO A 116 -43.78 -2.08 22.94
N GLU A 117 -44.13 -2.65 24.09
CA GLU A 117 -43.72 -4.01 24.51
C GLU A 117 -44.34 -5.07 23.59
N ARG A 118 -45.61 -4.92 23.22
CA ARG A 118 -46.30 -5.83 22.29
C ARG A 118 -45.69 -5.77 20.89
N LEU A 119 -45.36 -4.58 20.39
CA LEU A 119 -44.72 -4.39 19.10
C LEU A 119 -43.35 -5.10 19.05
N LEU A 120 -42.52 -4.87 20.07
CA LEU A 120 -41.20 -5.50 20.16
C LEU A 120 -41.30 -7.01 20.37
N GLY A 121 -42.18 -7.47 21.27
CA GLY A 121 -42.41 -8.89 21.49
C GLY A 121 -42.83 -9.62 20.22
N ALA A 122 -43.71 -9.01 19.40
CA ALA A 122 -44.13 -9.56 18.12
C ALA A 122 -42.97 -9.63 17.10
N ALA A 123 -42.16 -8.57 17.01
CA ALA A 123 -41.00 -8.54 16.13
C ALA A 123 -39.94 -9.58 16.54
N MET A 124 -39.68 -9.69 17.84
CA MET A 124 -38.74 -10.64 18.40
C MET A 124 -39.19 -12.08 18.15
N ALA A 125 -40.48 -12.38 18.34
CA ALA A 125 -41.04 -13.70 18.04
C ALA A 125 -40.93 -14.03 16.53
N ALA A 126 -41.25 -13.08 15.65
CA ALA A 126 -41.15 -13.28 14.20
C ALA A 126 -39.72 -13.61 13.75
N LEU A 127 -38.71 -12.90 14.28
CA LEU A 127 -37.31 -13.17 13.99
C LEU A 127 -36.78 -14.42 14.68
N HIS A 128 -37.36 -14.82 15.81
CA HIS A 128 -37.02 -16.09 16.45
C HIS A 128 -37.52 -17.29 15.62
N ASP A 129 -38.74 -17.19 15.08
CA ASP A 129 -39.35 -18.22 14.23
C ASP A 129 -38.66 -18.32 12.87
N ARG A 130 -38.30 -17.16 12.28
CA ARG A 130 -37.68 -17.07 10.95
C ARG A 130 -36.48 -16.10 10.99
N PRO A 131 -35.33 -16.53 11.52
CA PRO A 131 -34.15 -15.67 11.64
C PRO A 131 -33.41 -15.47 10.32
N VAL A 132 -33.84 -16.11 9.22
CA VAL A 132 -33.15 -16.04 7.93
C VAL A 132 -34.03 -15.34 6.91
N LEU A 133 -33.49 -14.31 6.26
CA LEU A 133 -34.11 -13.67 5.10
C LEU A 133 -33.85 -14.57 3.89
N SER A 134 -34.89 -15.26 3.42
CA SER A 134 -34.80 -16.15 2.27
C SER A 134 -34.56 -15.35 0.98
N ALA A 135 -33.95 -15.99 -0.03
CA ALA A 135 -33.77 -15.39 -1.34
C ALA A 135 -35.10 -14.92 -1.96
N GLU A 136 -36.18 -15.69 -1.76
CA GLU A 136 -37.53 -15.33 -2.21
C GLU A 136 -38.05 -14.05 -1.53
N ALA A 137 -37.86 -13.92 -0.21
CA ALA A 137 -38.27 -12.73 0.53
C ALA A 137 -37.46 -11.50 0.12
N LEU A 138 -36.14 -11.66 -0.04
CA LEU A 138 -35.24 -10.61 -0.52
C LEU A 138 -35.65 -10.13 -1.92
N LYS A 139 -35.90 -11.06 -2.84
CA LYS A 139 -36.33 -10.73 -4.20
C LYS A 139 -37.71 -10.05 -4.23
N ALA A 140 -38.66 -10.55 -3.45
CA ALA A 140 -40.02 -10.01 -3.41
C ALA A 140 -40.08 -8.60 -2.81
N ALA A 141 -39.30 -8.34 -1.76
CA ALA A 141 -39.29 -7.04 -1.08
C ALA A 141 -38.33 -6.02 -1.72
N ALA A 142 -37.25 -6.49 -2.36
CA ALA A 142 -36.17 -5.66 -2.87
C ALA A 142 -35.66 -6.12 -4.24
N ASP A 143 -36.55 -6.20 -5.24
CA ASP A 143 -36.21 -6.57 -6.63
C ASP A 143 -35.25 -5.58 -7.31
N PHE A 144 -34.98 -4.44 -6.68
CA PHE A 144 -33.96 -3.48 -7.11
C PHE A 144 -32.52 -3.91 -6.78
N SER A 145 -32.30 -5.00 -6.03
CA SER A 145 -30.97 -5.51 -5.67
C SER A 145 -30.84 -7.00 -6.00
N ASP A 146 -29.64 -7.40 -6.39
CA ASP A 146 -29.26 -8.78 -6.65
C ASP A 146 -28.78 -9.54 -5.39
N LEU A 147 -28.91 -8.95 -4.19
CA LEU A 147 -28.55 -9.60 -2.92
C LEU A 147 -29.17 -11.00 -2.75
N HIS A 148 -30.36 -11.25 -3.30
CA HIS A 148 -31.01 -12.56 -3.29
C HIS A 148 -30.22 -13.66 -4.03
N LEU A 149 -29.25 -13.29 -4.87
CA LEU A 149 -28.36 -14.20 -5.58
C LEU A 149 -27.08 -14.52 -4.81
N GLN A 150 -26.84 -13.89 -3.66
CA GLN A 150 -25.66 -14.19 -2.87
C GLN A 150 -25.73 -15.64 -2.34
N PRO A 151 -24.58 -16.32 -2.18
CA PRO A 151 -24.54 -17.72 -1.77
C PRO A 151 -24.90 -17.93 -0.28
N GLU A 152 -24.51 -16.99 0.57
CA GLU A 152 -24.72 -17.08 2.02
C GLU A 152 -26.03 -16.38 2.41
N PRO A 153 -26.96 -17.03 3.12
CA PRO A 153 -28.20 -16.38 3.51
C PRO A 153 -27.98 -15.23 4.52
N VAL A 154 -28.80 -14.18 4.43
CA VAL A 154 -28.78 -13.11 5.46
C VAL A 154 -29.54 -13.59 6.68
N LYS A 155 -28.81 -13.86 7.76
CA LYS A 155 -29.32 -14.22 9.08
C LYS A 155 -29.40 -12.99 9.98
N VAL A 156 -30.52 -12.83 10.66
CA VAL A 156 -30.83 -11.75 11.59
C VAL A 156 -30.85 -12.34 13.00
N THR A 157 -30.00 -11.82 13.88
CA THR A 157 -29.85 -12.33 15.25
C THR A 157 -29.89 -11.19 16.27
N PRO A 158 -30.41 -11.43 17.49
CA PRO A 158 -30.32 -10.44 18.56
C PRO A 158 -28.87 -10.04 18.80
N ALA A 159 -28.62 -8.75 18.95
CA ALA A 159 -27.33 -8.22 19.33
C ALA A 159 -27.34 -7.87 20.83
N VAL A 160 -26.15 -7.72 21.42
CA VAL A 160 -26.00 -7.23 22.79
C VAL A 160 -25.48 -5.81 22.72
N MET A 161 -26.19 -4.86 23.34
CA MET A 161 -25.75 -3.48 23.51
C MET A 161 -25.79 -3.14 25.00
N PRO A 162 -24.67 -2.68 25.59
CA PRO A 162 -24.67 -2.21 26.97
C PRO A 162 -25.65 -1.04 27.16
N PRO A 163 -26.32 -0.93 28.33
CA PRO A 163 -27.25 0.16 28.60
C PRO A 163 -26.64 1.56 28.41
N ASP A 164 -25.37 1.74 28.77
CA ASP A 164 -24.65 3.01 28.60
C ASP A 164 -24.48 3.41 27.12
N GLU A 165 -24.25 2.44 26.23
CA GLU A 165 -24.14 2.67 24.78
C GLU A 165 -25.51 3.01 24.20
N MET A 166 -26.55 2.30 24.63
CA MET A 166 -27.94 2.58 24.24
C MET A 166 -28.37 3.99 24.66
N TRP A 167 -28.07 4.38 25.90
CA TRP A 167 -28.33 5.73 26.41
C TRP A 167 -27.58 6.81 25.60
N ARG A 168 -26.29 6.59 25.30
CA ARG A 168 -25.48 7.51 24.49
C ARG A 168 -26.01 7.66 23.08
N LEU A 169 -26.47 6.55 22.47
CA LEU A 169 -27.08 6.57 21.14
C LEU A 169 -28.34 7.43 21.13
N TRP A 170 -29.26 7.22 22.07
CA TRP A 170 -30.48 8.03 22.20
C TRP A 170 -30.19 9.51 22.48
N THR A 171 -29.21 9.79 23.34
CA THR A 171 -28.75 11.16 23.62
C THR A 171 -28.21 11.83 22.37
N ALA A 172 -27.38 11.13 21.59
CA ALA A 172 -26.81 11.65 20.34
C ALA A 172 -27.88 11.90 19.26
N LEU A 173 -28.95 11.10 19.26
CA LEU A 173 -30.10 11.29 18.37
C LEU A 173 -30.97 12.50 18.77
N GLY A 174 -30.77 13.08 19.96
CA GLY A 174 -31.54 14.25 20.43
C GLY A 174 -32.95 13.93 20.91
N HIS A 175 -33.23 12.66 21.23
CA HIS A 175 -34.54 12.21 21.69
C HIS A 175 -34.46 11.55 23.07
N GLY A 176 -35.57 11.56 23.81
CA GLY A 176 -35.69 10.78 25.04
C GLY A 176 -35.50 9.29 24.75
N TYR A 177 -34.94 8.57 25.73
CA TYR A 177 -34.78 7.11 25.65
C TYR A 177 -36.13 6.45 25.35
N ARG A 178 -36.17 5.56 24.35
CA ARG A 178 -37.33 4.75 23.99
C ARG A 178 -36.99 3.27 24.13
N LEU A 179 -38.02 2.45 24.35
CA LEU A 179 -37.85 1.00 24.45
C LEU A 179 -37.34 0.44 23.13
N SER A 180 -36.14 -0.16 23.16
CA SER A 180 -35.46 -0.64 21.97
C SER A 180 -34.75 -1.98 22.18
N VAL A 181 -34.64 -2.76 21.10
CA VAL A 181 -33.91 -4.03 21.06
C VAL A 181 -32.95 -4.02 19.87
N PRO A 182 -31.65 -4.28 20.07
CA PRO A 182 -30.67 -4.30 18.99
C PRO A 182 -30.64 -5.67 18.28
N TYR A 183 -30.46 -5.65 16.97
CA TYR A 183 -30.30 -6.83 16.11
C TYR A 183 -29.11 -6.62 15.16
N GLU A 184 -28.51 -7.71 14.71
CA GLU A 184 -27.53 -7.70 13.62
C GLU A 184 -27.98 -8.59 12.47
N ALA A 185 -27.74 -8.15 11.23
CA ALA A 185 -27.96 -8.92 10.01
C ALA A 185 -26.61 -9.29 9.37
N ARG A 186 -26.36 -10.59 9.20
CA ARG A 186 -25.11 -11.19 8.70
C ARG A 186 -25.42 -12.41 7.84
N LEU A 187 -24.76 -12.67 6.72
CA LEU A 187 -23.72 -11.88 6.07
C LEU A 187 -24.32 -11.12 4.88
N VAL A 188 -23.93 -9.85 4.70
CA VAL A 188 -24.30 -9.07 3.51
C VAL A 188 -23.05 -8.84 2.68
N LEU A 189 -22.92 -9.54 1.56
CA LEU A 189 -21.77 -9.39 0.67
C LEU A 189 -22.05 -8.29 -0.36
N ILE A 190 -21.05 -7.46 -0.68
CA ILE A 190 -21.08 -6.57 -1.84
C ILE A 190 -19.90 -6.93 -2.73
N ASP A 191 -20.18 -7.39 -3.94
CA ASP A 191 -19.14 -7.84 -4.87
C ASP A 191 -18.35 -6.65 -5.44
N SER A 192 -17.05 -6.85 -5.65
CA SER A 192 -16.22 -5.87 -6.33
C SER A 192 -16.48 -5.90 -7.84
N ALA A 193 -16.72 -4.72 -8.42
CA ALA A 193 -16.83 -4.53 -9.87
C ALA A 193 -15.46 -4.46 -10.57
N VAL A 194 -14.34 -4.47 -9.81
CA VAL A 194 -13.00 -4.39 -10.39
C VAL A 194 -12.67 -5.71 -11.10
N PRO A 195 -12.33 -5.68 -12.40
CA PRO A 195 -12.01 -6.89 -13.14
C PRO A 195 -10.77 -7.56 -12.55
N GLY A 196 -10.86 -8.89 -12.41
CA GLY A 196 -9.73 -9.73 -12.03
C GLY A 196 -8.75 -9.97 -13.18
N ARG A 197 -7.71 -10.75 -12.91
CA ARG A 197 -6.82 -11.31 -13.93
C ARG A 197 -6.98 -12.82 -13.96
N THR A 198 -7.18 -13.34 -15.16
CA THR A 198 -7.18 -14.77 -15.45
C THR A 198 -6.04 -15.06 -16.40
N PRO A 199 -4.83 -15.40 -15.90
CA PRO A 199 -3.71 -15.73 -16.77
C PRO A 199 -3.96 -17.05 -17.49
N LEU A 200 -3.32 -17.22 -18.66
CA LEU A 200 -3.39 -18.48 -19.39
C LEU A 200 -2.71 -19.62 -18.60
N PRO A 201 -3.22 -20.85 -18.68
CA PRO A 201 -2.57 -22.01 -18.09
C PRO A 201 -1.12 -22.17 -18.59
N VAL A 202 -0.20 -22.46 -17.68
CA VAL A 202 1.20 -22.74 -18.01
C VAL A 202 1.30 -24.13 -18.65
N LEU A 203 1.57 -24.20 -19.95
CA LEU A 203 1.68 -25.47 -20.69
C LEU A 203 3.02 -26.18 -20.50
N ARG A 204 4.11 -25.41 -20.29
CA ARG A 204 5.47 -25.94 -20.09
C ARG A 204 6.23 -25.05 -19.13
N ARG A 205 7.03 -25.66 -18.26
CA ARG A 205 8.09 -25.00 -17.49
C ARG A 205 9.40 -25.29 -18.23
N GLY A 206 10.07 -24.28 -18.79
CA GLY A 206 11.32 -24.49 -19.55
C GLY A 206 11.19 -25.36 -20.82
N ALA A 207 12.34 -25.63 -21.47
CA ALA A 207 12.39 -26.35 -22.75
C ALA A 207 11.99 -27.83 -22.64
N ALA A 208 12.25 -28.47 -21.50
CA ALA A 208 12.00 -29.89 -21.26
C ALA A 208 10.83 -30.17 -20.30
N GLY A 209 10.01 -29.17 -19.96
CA GLY A 209 9.03 -29.30 -18.87
C GLY A 209 9.64 -29.20 -17.46
N ALA A 210 10.96 -29.05 -17.40
CA ALA A 210 11.74 -28.78 -16.20
C ALA A 210 11.86 -27.26 -15.97
N GLY A 211 11.68 -26.85 -14.72
CA GLY A 211 11.94 -25.49 -14.26
C GLY A 211 12.55 -25.55 -12.87
N PRO A 212 12.78 -24.39 -12.23
CA PRO A 212 13.27 -24.35 -10.86
C PRO A 212 12.34 -25.13 -9.94
N GLU A 213 12.83 -26.21 -9.33
CA GLU A 213 12.11 -26.96 -8.32
C GLU A 213 12.35 -26.33 -6.96
N ALA A 214 11.26 -25.96 -6.28
CA ALA A 214 11.31 -25.51 -4.90
C ALA A 214 11.04 -26.71 -4.00
N ALA A 215 12.09 -27.34 -3.47
CA ALA A 215 11.95 -28.35 -2.44
C ALA A 215 11.73 -27.66 -1.08
N PRO A 216 10.82 -28.16 -0.21
CA PRO A 216 10.73 -27.68 1.16
C PRO A 216 12.04 -28.03 1.89
N THR A 217 12.82 -27.01 2.23
CA THR A 217 14.08 -27.16 2.97
C THR A 217 14.17 -26.08 4.06
N ALA A 218 14.86 -26.41 5.15
CA ALA A 218 15.23 -25.45 6.19
C ALA A 218 16.47 -24.62 5.81
N ALA A 219 17.21 -25.06 4.78
CA ALA A 219 18.24 -24.23 4.14
C ALA A 219 17.55 -23.20 3.24
N GLU A 220 18.17 -22.03 3.04
CA GLU A 220 17.65 -21.03 2.10
C GLU A 220 17.55 -21.67 0.69
N PRO A 221 16.33 -21.86 0.12
CA PRO A 221 16.15 -22.62 -1.12
C PRO A 221 16.58 -21.86 -2.38
N TRP A 222 16.96 -20.61 -2.22
CA TRP A 222 17.37 -19.69 -3.28
C TRP A 222 18.76 -19.15 -2.95
N PRO A 223 19.57 -18.76 -3.94
CA PRO A 223 20.82 -18.07 -3.64
C PRO A 223 20.53 -16.76 -2.91
N VAL A 224 21.15 -16.56 -1.75
CA VAL A 224 20.96 -15.36 -0.93
C VAL A 224 22.25 -14.56 -0.90
N LEU A 225 22.18 -13.32 -1.39
CA LEU A 225 23.26 -12.35 -1.20
C LEU A 225 23.09 -11.64 0.14
N ARG A 226 24.04 -11.86 1.05
CA ARG A 226 24.04 -11.30 2.40
C ARG A 226 24.84 -10.02 2.48
N ASP A 227 26.07 -10.02 1.97
CA ASP A 227 26.98 -8.89 2.11
C ASP A 227 27.77 -8.60 0.82
N VAL A 228 28.20 -7.35 0.69
CA VAL A 228 29.00 -6.84 -0.43
C VAL A 228 30.14 -6.00 0.16
N LEU A 229 31.36 -6.53 0.07
CA LEU A 229 32.55 -5.94 0.67
C LEU A 229 33.60 -5.58 -0.38
N PRO A 230 34.11 -4.33 -0.41
CA PRO A 230 33.66 -3.20 0.39
C PRO A 230 32.30 -2.65 -0.10
N PRO A 231 31.49 -2.01 0.78
CA PRO A 231 30.20 -1.42 0.39
C PRO A 231 30.37 -0.18 -0.50
N VAL A 232 31.55 0.46 -0.45
CA VAL A 232 32.00 1.53 -1.35
C VAL A 232 33.29 1.07 -2.01
N ALA A 233 33.28 0.94 -3.33
CA ALA A 233 34.41 0.46 -4.11
C ALA A 233 34.91 1.54 -5.07
N ALA A 234 36.22 1.53 -5.35
CA ALA A 234 36.77 2.32 -6.45
C ALA A 234 36.48 1.63 -7.79
N PRO A 235 36.44 2.39 -8.91
CA PRO A 235 36.43 1.79 -10.24
C PRO A 235 37.66 0.89 -10.40
N GLY A 236 37.50 -0.31 -10.97
CA GLY A 236 38.59 -1.28 -11.09
C GLY A 236 38.84 -2.15 -9.84
N ALA A 237 38.18 -1.88 -8.71
CA ALA A 237 38.43 -2.62 -7.47
C ALA A 237 37.76 -4.00 -7.47
N ASP A 238 38.33 -4.92 -6.68
CA ASP A 238 37.70 -6.20 -6.37
C ASP A 238 36.63 -6.03 -5.29
N VAL A 239 35.50 -6.69 -5.51
CA VAL A 239 34.38 -6.77 -4.57
C VAL A 239 34.08 -8.24 -4.29
N VAL A 240 33.91 -8.56 -3.02
CA VAL A 240 33.51 -9.88 -2.53
C VAL A 240 32.04 -9.84 -2.14
N LEU A 241 31.24 -10.69 -2.77
CA LEU A 241 29.84 -10.91 -2.51
C LEU A 241 29.68 -12.19 -1.71
N SER A 242 29.21 -12.10 -0.47
CA SER A 242 29.08 -13.26 0.43
C SER A 242 27.62 -13.58 0.72
N GLY A 243 27.34 -14.86 0.95
CA GLY A 243 25.98 -15.36 0.96
C GLY A 243 25.88 -16.87 1.05
N SER A 244 24.79 -17.41 0.52
CA SER A 244 24.50 -18.84 0.49
C SER A 244 24.00 -19.24 -0.90
N GLY A 245 24.13 -20.54 -1.21
CA GLY A 245 23.65 -21.07 -2.49
C GLY A 245 24.45 -20.62 -3.71
N PHE A 246 25.69 -20.15 -3.53
CA PHE A 246 26.59 -19.78 -4.63
C PHE A 246 27.36 -20.98 -5.21
N GLY A 247 27.50 -22.07 -4.43
CA GLY A 247 28.18 -23.30 -4.83
C GLY A 247 27.27 -24.53 -4.82
N GLY A 248 27.59 -25.51 -5.67
CA GLY A 248 26.91 -26.80 -5.82
C GLY A 248 27.21 -27.44 -7.17
N ALA A 249 27.00 -28.76 -7.32
CA ALA A 249 27.22 -29.45 -8.60
C ALA A 249 26.28 -28.95 -9.73
N GLU A 250 25.20 -28.23 -9.37
CA GLU A 250 24.28 -27.55 -10.29
C GLU A 250 24.60 -26.06 -10.52
N ALA A 251 25.56 -25.49 -9.78
CA ALA A 251 25.98 -24.11 -9.98
C ALA A 251 26.80 -24.05 -11.27
N GLY A 252 26.16 -23.70 -12.38
CA GLY A 252 26.87 -23.45 -13.63
C GLY A 252 27.66 -22.15 -13.58
N ALA A 253 27.74 -21.41 -14.69
CA ALA A 253 28.56 -20.20 -14.75
C ALA A 253 28.05 -19.13 -13.76
N VAL A 254 28.97 -18.55 -12.97
CA VAL A 254 28.66 -17.47 -12.03
C VAL A 254 29.05 -16.14 -12.65
N SER A 255 28.14 -15.19 -12.64
CA SER A 255 28.40 -13.80 -13.03
C SER A 255 27.75 -12.82 -12.06
N VAL A 256 28.16 -11.57 -12.14
CA VAL A 256 27.57 -10.48 -11.34
C VAL A 256 26.92 -9.50 -12.28
N ARG A 257 25.65 -9.17 -12.02
CA ARG A 257 24.90 -8.19 -12.80
C ARG A 257 24.71 -6.92 -11.99
N LEU A 258 25.12 -5.81 -12.60
CA LEU A 258 25.04 -4.47 -12.04
C LEU A 258 24.02 -3.65 -12.81
N THR A 259 23.12 -2.98 -12.09
CA THR A 259 22.12 -2.07 -12.69
C THR A 259 22.20 -0.71 -12.04
N HIS A 260 22.24 0.35 -12.85
CA HIS A 260 22.18 1.73 -12.39
C HIS A 260 20.89 2.40 -12.87
N PRO A 261 20.18 3.17 -12.04
CA PRO A 261 18.91 3.81 -12.43
C PRO A 261 19.06 4.81 -13.59
N LEU A 262 20.23 5.47 -13.70
CA LEU A 262 20.49 6.53 -14.70
C LEU A 262 21.41 6.12 -15.87
N LEU A 263 22.30 5.14 -15.68
CA LEU A 263 23.41 4.89 -16.63
C LEU A 263 23.10 3.82 -17.69
N GLY A 264 21.88 3.28 -17.69
CA GLY A 264 21.40 2.34 -18.70
C GLY A 264 21.47 0.87 -18.31
N GLY A 265 21.63 0.02 -19.33
CA GLY A 265 21.40 -1.43 -19.26
C GLY A 265 22.27 -2.20 -18.26
N PRO A 266 21.85 -3.44 -17.92
CA PRO A 266 22.57 -4.27 -16.96
C PRO A 266 23.99 -4.57 -17.46
N VAL A 267 24.99 -4.26 -16.64
CA VAL A 267 26.38 -4.65 -16.89
C VAL A 267 26.60 -6.00 -16.26
N VAL A 268 26.93 -7.01 -17.07
CA VAL A 268 27.26 -8.35 -16.60
C VAL A 268 28.77 -8.50 -16.56
N LEU A 269 29.30 -8.78 -15.38
CA LEU A 269 30.72 -8.97 -15.13
C LEU A 269 31.00 -10.45 -14.84
N PRO A 270 32.09 -11.02 -15.40
CA PRO A 270 32.51 -12.36 -15.03
C PRO A 270 32.91 -12.37 -13.55
N ALA A 271 32.46 -13.39 -12.83
CA ALA A 271 32.77 -13.54 -11.42
C ALA A 271 33.40 -14.91 -11.16
N ARG A 272 34.17 -15.01 -10.08
CA ARG A 272 34.88 -16.23 -9.70
C ARG A 272 34.39 -16.68 -8.33
N ALA A 273 34.20 -17.97 -8.15
CA ALA A 273 33.90 -18.51 -6.83
C ALA A 273 35.06 -18.23 -5.86
N ASP A 274 34.72 -17.75 -4.67
CA ASP A 274 35.65 -17.49 -3.56
C ASP A 274 35.18 -18.34 -2.37
N GLY A 275 35.39 -19.65 -2.48
CA GLY A 275 34.78 -20.64 -1.59
C GLY A 275 33.31 -20.95 -1.90
N ALA A 276 32.64 -21.68 -1.00
CA ALA A 276 31.25 -22.14 -1.21
C ALA A 276 30.19 -21.06 -0.97
N ALA A 277 30.56 -19.99 -0.27
CA ALA A 277 29.67 -18.96 0.26
C ALA A 277 30.05 -17.54 -0.19
N ALA A 278 31.02 -17.40 -1.09
CA ALA A 278 31.36 -16.09 -1.64
C ALA A 278 31.76 -16.15 -3.12
N VAL A 279 31.62 -15.00 -3.77
CA VAL A 279 31.93 -14.77 -5.17
C VAL A 279 32.71 -13.47 -5.25
N ARG A 280 33.80 -13.48 -6.02
CA ARG A 280 34.65 -12.32 -6.26
C ARG A 280 34.45 -11.80 -7.68
N VAL A 281 34.29 -10.48 -7.80
CA VAL A 281 34.19 -9.77 -9.08
C VAL A 281 35.12 -8.57 -9.08
N THR A 282 35.76 -8.32 -10.22
CA THR A 282 36.53 -7.09 -10.45
C THR A 282 35.63 -6.12 -11.21
N LEU A 283 35.42 -4.92 -10.65
CA LEU A 283 34.63 -3.88 -11.29
C LEU A 283 35.33 -3.34 -12.54
N ASP A 284 34.60 -3.08 -13.63
CA ASP A 284 35.19 -2.37 -14.78
C ASP A 284 35.48 -0.90 -14.37
N GLY A 285 36.69 -0.43 -14.66
CA GLY A 285 37.10 0.96 -14.41
C GLY A 285 36.27 2.02 -15.16
N LYS A 286 35.46 1.61 -16.14
CA LYS A 286 34.52 2.47 -16.86
C LYS A 286 33.16 2.64 -16.19
N LEU A 287 32.85 1.85 -15.15
CA LEU A 287 31.57 1.94 -14.45
C LEU A 287 31.43 3.30 -13.79
N GLY A 288 30.41 4.06 -14.17
CA GLY A 288 30.13 5.39 -13.60
C GLY A 288 29.99 5.37 -12.08
N ALA A 289 30.43 6.45 -11.44
CA ALA A 289 30.26 6.62 -10.00
C ALA A 289 28.77 6.76 -9.64
N GLY A 290 28.39 6.32 -8.43
CA GLY A 290 27.01 6.37 -7.96
C GLY A 290 26.58 5.10 -7.25
N GLN A 291 25.28 5.00 -6.97
CA GLN A 291 24.69 3.84 -6.30
C GLN A 291 24.17 2.83 -7.31
N TRP A 292 24.81 1.66 -7.33
CA TRP A 292 24.45 0.52 -8.16
C TRP A 292 23.67 -0.52 -7.36
N SER A 293 22.84 -1.27 -8.06
CA SER A 293 22.24 -2.50 -7.58
C SER A 293 23.06 -3.68 -8.10
N VAL A 294 23.47 -4.59 -7.21
CA VAL A 294 24.22 -5.79 -7.56
C VAL A 294 23.43 -7.05 -7.24
N VAL A 295 23.44 -8.01 -8.18
CA VAL A 295 22.93 -9.37 -7.98
C VAL A 295 23.97 -10.39 -8.45
N VAL A 296 24.02 -11.53 -7.77
CA VAL A 296 24.75 -12.71 -8.27
C VAL A 296 23.80 -13.46 -9.20
N VAL A 297 24.30 -13.82 -10.39
CA VAL A 297 23.60 -14.60 -11.41
C VAL A 297 24.27 -15.95 -11.53
N LEU A 298 23.49 -17.01 -11.35
CA LEU A 298 23.91 -18.40 -11.51
C LEU A 298 23.24 -18.94 -12.76
N THR A 299 24.02 -19.27 -13.79
CA THR A 299 23.51 -19.79 -15.06
C THR A 299 23.75 -21.29 -15.12
N ALA A 300 22.68 -22.09 -15.12
CA ALA A 300 22.77 -23.54 -15.21
C ALA A 300 23.17 -24.01 -16.63
N PRO A 301 23.62 -25.27 -16.81
CA PRO A 301 24.03 -25.80 -18.12
C PRO A 301 22.94 -25.77 -19.20
N ASP A 302 21.66 -25.76 -18.80
CA ASP A 302 20.51 -25.63 -19.69
C ASP A 302 20.22 -24.17 -20.11
N GLY A 303 21.02 -23.22 -19.63
CA GLY A 303 20.88 -21.79 -19.88
C GLY A 303 19.89 -21.08 -18.95
N SER A 304 19.28 -21.77 -17.99
CA SER A 304 18.40 -21.11 -17.01
C SER A 304 19.18 -20.28 -16.01
N GLU A 305 18.69 -19.07 -15.70
CA GLU A 305 19.32 -18.16 -14.73
C GLU A 305 18.57 -18.14 -13.40
N ARG A 306 19.32 -18.23 -12.29
CA ARG A 306 18.84 -17.93 -10.94
C ARG A 306 19.56 -16.70 -10.43
N THR A 307 18.84 -15.78 -9.78
CA THR A 307 19.45 -14.54 -9.27
C THR A 307 19.12 -14.31 -7.81
N THR A 308 20.06 -13.71 -7.09
CA THR A 308 19.83 -13.24 -5.73
C THR A 308 18.91 -12.02 -5.71
N ALA A 309 18.38 -11.69 -4.53
CA ALA A 309 17.85 -10.36 -4.29
C ALA A 309 18.95 -9.28 -4.48
N PRO A 310 18.61 -8.07 -4.95
CA PRO A 310 19.57 -6.99 -5.14
C PRO A 310 20.12 -6.45 -3.82
N ARG A 311 21.41 -6.10 -3.83
CA ARG A 311 22.09 -5.35 -2.76
C ARG A 311 22.69 -4.05 -3.28
N PRO A 312 22.83 -3.01 -2.44
CA PRO A 312 23.51 -1.79 -2.84
C PRO A 312 25.01 -2.01 -2.95
N LEU A 313 25.61 -1.50 -4.03
CA LEU A 313 27.05 -1.34 -4.20
C LEU A 313 27.31 0.11 -4.63
N ARG A 314 28.15 0.82 -3.91
CA ARG A 314 28.49 2.22 -4.25
C ARG A 314 29.82 2.25 -4.96
N ILE A 315 29.88 2.90 -6.12
CA ILE A 315 31.12 3.14 -6.85
C ILE A 315 31.52 4.59 -6.62
N ALA A 316 32.64 4.80 -5.94
CA ALA A 316 33.14 6.13 -5.61
C ALA A 316 33.83 6.79 -6.82
N PRO A 317 33.67 8.10 -7.03
CA PRO A 317 34.50 8.82 -7.97
C PRO A 317 35.92 8.98 -7.40
N ARG A 318 36.92 9.04 -8.29
CA ARG A 318 38.31 9.36 -7.96
C ARG A 318 38.67 10.70 -8.58
N ILE A 319 39.24 11.60 -7.78
CA ILE A 319 39.83 12.85 -8.29
C ILE A 319 41.19 12.50 -8.91
N THR A 320 41.42 12.92 -10.14
CA THR A 320 42.67 12.67 -10.89
C THR A 320 43.48 13.93 -11.18
N SER A 321 42.95 15.11 -10.88
CA SER A 321 43.75 16.34 -10.86
C SER A 321 44.86 16.27 -9.82
N ALA A 322 45.96 16.99 -10.08
CA ALA A 322 47.00 17.21 -9.09
C ALA A 322 46.43 18.00 -7.89
N LEU A 323 46.61 17.46 -6.68
CA LEU A 323 46.20 18.05 -5.42
C LEU A 323 47.44 18.46 -4.59
N PRO A 324 47.37 19.50 -3.75
CA PRO A 324 46.20 20.34 -3.47
C PRO A 324 45.89 21.31 -4.63
N LEU A 325 44.61 21.52 -4.92
CA LEU A 325 44.19 22.53 -5.90
C LEU A 325 44.50 23.93 -5.34
N THR A 326 45.18 24.77 -6.11
CA THR A 326 45.46 26.16 -5.70
C THR A 326 44.63 27.12 -6.55
N VAL A 327 43.83 27.97 -5.89
CA VAL A 327 43.01 28.97 -6.58
C VAL A 327 43.17 30.33 -5.93
N ALA A 328 43.53 31.32 -6.74
CA ALA A 328 43.66 32.71 -6.33
C ALA A 328 42.33 33.45 -6.53
N ARG A 329 42.00 34.35 -5.59
CA ARG A 329 40.88 35.28 -5.76
C ARG A 329 41.06 36.14 -7.02
N THR A 330 39.99 36.26 -7.79
CA THR A 330 39.96 37.05 -9.02
C THR A 330 40.30 38.52 -8.73
N GLY A 331 41.40 39.01 -9.28
CA GLY A 331 41.82 40.42 -9.19
C GLY A 331 41.01 41.34 -10.09
N LYS A 332 41.24 42.67 -9.99
CA LYS A 332 40.66 43.69 -10.88
C LYS A 332 40.97 43.32 -12.35
N GLY A 333 39.97 42.87 -13.11
CA GLY A 333 40.09 42.51 -14.53
C GLY A 333 39.63 41.10 -14.91
N ALA A 334 39.18 40.27 -13.97
CA ALA A 334 38.63 38.95 -14.29
C ALA A 334 37.26 39.04 -14.99
N LYS A 335 36.97 38.09 -15.90
CA LYS A 335 35.67 37.95 -16.58
C LYS A 335 34.50 37.61 -15.64
N GLU A 336 34.79 37.23 -14.40
CA GLU A 336 33.79 36.81 -13.43
C GLU A 336 33.50 37.88 -12.38
N ALA A 337 32.30 37.84 -11.81
CA ALA A 337 31.89 38.76 -10.76
C ALA A 337 32.83 38.69 -9.55
N LYS A 338 33.10 39.84 -8.93
CA LYS A 338 33.98 39.98 -7.77
C LYS A 338 33.54 39.01 -6.66
N GLY A 339 34.40 38.07 -6.26
CA GLY A 339 34.15 37.11 -5.19
C GLY A 339 33.68 35.72 -5.63
N VAL A 340 33.63 35.44 -6.94
CA VAL A 340 33.42 34.08 -7.48
C VAL A 340 34.78 33.45 -7.80
N LEU A 341 34.96 32.19 -7.37
CA LEU A 341 36.11 31.34 -7.64
C LEU A 341 35.67 30.18 -8.54
N VAL A 342 36.36 29.97 -9.66
CA VAL A 342 36.15 28.77 -10.50
C VAL A 342 37.13 27.69 -10.07
N LEU A 343 36.60 26.59 -9.55
CA LEU A 343 37.36 25.38 -9.34
C LEU A 343 37.16 24.47 -10.57
N SER A 344 38.24 23.91 -11.09
CA SER A 344 38.18 22.88 -12.13
C SER A 344 38.95 21.66 -11.65
N LEU A 345 38.33 20.49 -11.74
CA LEU A 345 38.99 19.23 -11.43
C LEU A 345 38.65 18.19 -12.49
N ASP A 346 39.56 17.24 -12.63
CA ASP A 346 39.44 16.04 -13.43
C ASP A 346 39.12 14.86 -12.50
N CYS A 347 38.23 13.98 -12.94
CA CYS A 347 37.80 12.81 -12.20
C CYS A 347 37.63 11.58 -13.10
N GLU A 348 37.72 10.41 -12.48
CA GLU A 348 37.40 9.13 -13.09
C GLU A 348 36.46 8.34 -12.17
N PRO A 349 35.41 7.70 -12.73
CA PRO A 349 35.02 7.65 -14.13
C PRO A 349 34.39 8.98 -14.62
N ALA A 350 34.09 9.08 -15.91
CA ALA A 350 33.41 10.26 -16.46
C ALA A 350 31.99 10.38 -15.89
N VAL A 351 31.60 11.58 -15.47
CA VAL A 351 30.25 11.88 -14.98
C VAL A 351 29.32 12.08 -16.18
N GLN A 352 28.16 11.44 -16.13
CA GLN A 352 27.19 11.38 -17.22
C GLN A 352 26.11 12.45 -17.07
N PRO A 353 25.52 12.96 -18.17
CA PRO A 353 24.40 13.90 -18.08
C PRO A 353 23.26 13.33 -17.24
N GLY A 354 22.74 14.13 -16.30
CA GLY A 354 21.69 13.71 -15.36
C GLY A 354 22.20 13.24 -14.00
N GLN A 355 23.48 12.91 -13.87
CA GLN A 355 24.08 12.65 -12.55
C GLN A 355 24.31 13.96 -11.79
N ARG A 356 24.15 13.91 -10.46
CA ARG A 356 24.39 15.05 -9.56
C ARG A 356 25.82 15.01 -9.05
N ALA A 357 26.65 15.94 -9.52
CA ALA A 357 28.02 16.12 -9.06
C ALA A 357 28.15 17.36 -8.17
N GLU A 358 28.76 17.19 -7.00
CA GLU A 358 29.04 18.26 -6.03
C GLU A 358 30.49 18.15 -5.56
N LEU A 359 31.17 19.29 -5.47
CA LEU A 359 32.48 19.41 -4.85
C LEU A 359 32.29 19.89 -3.42
N LEU A 360 32.63 19.06 -2.45
CA LEU A 360 32.61 19.41 -1.04
C LEU A 360 33.94 20.09 -0.71
N VAL A 361 33.90 21.40 -0.44
CA VAL A 361 35.03 22.20 0.03
C VAL A 361 34.89 22.35 1.54
N GLY A 362 35.59 21.51 2.30
CA GLY A 362 35.32 21.35 3.73
C GLY A 362 33.96 20.68 3.96
N ASP A 363 33.04 21.46 4.53
CA ASP A 363 31.64 21.12 4.78
C ASP A 363 30.68 21.76 3.76
N LEU A 364 31.18 22.63 2.87
CA LEU A 364 30.36 23.36 1.90
C LEU A 364 30.19 22.58 0.59
N PRO A 365 28.97 22.15 0.22
CA PRO A 365 28.70 21.56 -1.07
C PRO A 365 28.62 22.62 -2.18
N VAL A 366 29.41 22.47 -3.23
CA VAL A 366 29.41 23.33 -4.42
C VAL A 366 28.94 22.49 -5.62
N PRO A 367 27.79 22.78 -6.24
CA PRO A 367 27.30 22.01 -7.37
C PRO A 367 28.16 22.22 -8.62
N ALA A 368 28.32 21.16 -9.42
CA ALA A 368 28.97 21.25 -10.73
C ALA A 368 28.14 22.12 -11.68
N GLU A 369 28.82 22.86 -12.55
CA GLU A 369 28.18 23.54 -13.67
C GLU A 369 27.52 22.53 -14.62
N PRO A 370 26.40 22.89 -15.28
CA PRO A 370 25.74 22.00 -16.23
C PRO A 370 26.66 21.55 -17.37
N PHE A 371 26.58 20.27 -17.72
CA PHE A 371 27.28 19.68 -18.88
C PHE A 371 26.31 18.82 -19.70
N ALA A 372 26.44 18.88 -21.02
CA ALA A 372 25.53 18.20 -21.96
C ALA A 372 26.06 16.85 -22.48
N ARG A 373 27.30 16.48 -22.14
CA ARG A 373 27.95 15.23 -22.55
C ARG A 373 28.75 14.68 -21.39
N ALA A 374 28.99 13.36 -21.40
CA ALA A 374 29.86 12.71 -20.43
C ALA A 374 31.20 13.44 -20.34
N THR A 375 31.64 13.79 -19.13
CA THR A 375 32.87 14.56 -18.93
C THR A 375 33.68 14.02 -17.78
N ARG A 376 35.00 14.02 -17.93
CA ARG A 376 35.96 13.82 -16.82
C ARG A 376 36.33 15.14 -16.15
N LYS A 377 36.04 16.28 -16.79
CA LYS A 377 36.40 17.60 -16.30
C LYS A 377 35.16 18.32 -15.81
N LEU A 378 35.11 18.62 -14.53
CA LEU A 378 34.01 19.32 -13.87
C LEU A 378 34.46 20.72 -13.46
N ARG A 379 33.55 21.68 -13.59
CA ARG A 379 33.73 23.08 -13.19
C ARG A 379 32.75 23.41 -12.08
N PHE A 380 33.20 24.15 -11.07
CA PHE A 380 32.42 24.52 -9.90
C PHE A 380 32.59 26.02 -9.63
N ARG A 381 31.49 26.72 -9.38
CA ARG A 381 31.51 28.14 -9.01
C ARG A 381 31.31 28.27 -7.51
N LEU A 382 32.39 28.55 -6.79
CA LEU A 382 32.37 28.82 -5.36
C LEU A 382 32.21 30.33 -5.13
N VAL A 383 31.12 30.72 -4.47
CA VAL A 383 30.85 32.13 -4.11
C VAL A 383 31.39 32.42 -2.72
N ALA A 384 32.09 33.54 -2.56
CA ALA A 384 32.59 34.03 -1.27
C ALA A 384 33.57 33.08 -0.53
N GLY A 385 34.41 32.34 -1.26
CA GLY A 385 35.44 31.48 -0.66
C GLY A 385 36.44 32.25 0.21
N VAL A 386 36.59 31.86 1.48
CA VAL A 386 37.52 32.45 2.45
C VAL A 386 38.93 31.90 2.22
N PRO A 387 40.02 32.68 2.40
CA PRO A 387 41.37 32.17 2.25
C PRO A 387 41.65 31.11 3.32
N GLY A 388 42.23 29.98 2.91
CA GLY A 388 42.44 28.83 3.79
C GLY A 388 42.69 27.55 3.01
N ARG A 389 43.02 26.49 3.76
CA ARG A 389 43.16 25.11 3.24
C ARG A 389 41.96 24.30 3.70
N TYR A 390 41.25 23.71 2.74
CA TYR A 390 40.03 22.95 3.00
C TYR A 390 40.14 21.55 2.40
N PRO A 391 39.73 20.48 3.10
CA PRO A 391 39.70 19.14 2.53
C PRO A 391 38.69 19.10 1.37
N LEU A 392 39.00 18.30 0.35
CA LEU A 392 38.25 18.27 -0.90
C LEU A 392 37.63 16.89 -1.14
N ARG A 393 36.32 16.82 -1.41
CA ARG A 393 35.68 15.58 -1.87
C ARG A 393 34.81 15.83 -3.08
N LEU A 394 34.86 14.91 -4.05
CA LEU A 394 33.89 14.88 -5.12
C LEU A 394 32.77 13.91 -4.74
N ARG A 395 31.53 14.39 -4.73
CA ARG A 395 30.33 13.58 -4.54
C ARG A 395 29.62 13.43 -5.87
N VAL A 396 29.34 12.19 -6.30
CA VAL A 396 28.53 11.89 -7.49
C VAL A 396 27.39 10.97 -7.08
N ASP A 397 26.15 11.39 -7.32
CA ASP A 397 24.91 10.66 -6.97
C ASP A 397 24.90 10.16 -5.50
N GLY A 398 25.41 10.98 -4.59
CA GLY A 398 25.46 10.70 -3.15
C GLY A 398 26.64 9.83 -2.68
N VAL A 399 27.58 9.48 -3.57
CA VAL A 399 28.80 8.73 -3.21
C VAL A 399 30.02 9.66 -3.23
N ASP A 400 30.73 9.71 -2.10
CA ASP A 400 31.92 10.56 -1.91
C ASP A 400 33.18 9.87 -2.42
N SER A 401 34.09 10.66 -2.99
CA SER A 401 35.48 10.24 -3.22
C SER A 401 36.19 9.97 -1.90
N PRO A 402 37.11 9.00 -1.85
CA PRO A 402 37.87 8.71 -0.63
C PRO A 402 38.73 9.93 -0.21
N LEU A 403 38.82 10.17 1.10
CA LEU A 403 39.71 11.18 1.70
C LEU A 403 41.06 10.60 2.17
N ALA A 404 41.20 9.28 2.11
CA ALA A 404 42.38 8.55 2.51
C ALA A 404 42.38 7.20 1.80
N ASP A 405 43.55 6.58 1.69
CA ASP A 405 43.64 5.21 1.20
C ASP A 405 42.95 4.24 2.18
N PRO A 406 42.39 3.12 1.67
CA PRO A 406 41.81 2.09 2.53
C PRO A 406 42.82 1.62 3.60
N GLY A 407 42.47 1.78 4.88
CA GLY A 407 43.32 1.39 6.01
C GLY A 407 44.22 2.50 6.58
N ALA A 408 44.20 3.72 6.02
CA ALA A 408 44.92 4.85 6.58
C ALA A 408 44.28 5.35 7.89
N GLU A 409 45.10 5.64 8.90
CA GLU A 409 44.65 6.20 10.18
C GLU A 409 44.45 7.73 10.14
N ARG A 410 44.87 8.38 9.06
CA ARG A 410 44.80 9.83 8.87
C ARG A 410 44.33 10.16 7.46
N PHE A 411 43.64 11.29 7.32
CA PHE A 411 43.27 11.82 6.01
C PHE A 411 44.51 12.24 5.22
N ASP A 412 44.43 12.10 3.91
CA ASP A 412 45.44 12.65 3.02
C ASP A 412 45.40 14.17 3.10
N ALA A 413 46.46 14.74 3.68
CA ALA A 413 46.58 16.18 3.87
C ALA A 413 46.55 16.91 2.52
N ASP A 414 47.01 16.27 1.44
CA ASP A 414 47.09 16.85 0.10
C ASP A 414 45.79 16.80 -0.67
N THR A 415 44.81 15.99 -0.24
CA THR A 415 43.44 16.00 -0.76
C THR A 415 42.67 17.25 -0.28
N ALA A 416 43.12 18.40 -0.76
CA ALA A 416 42.67 19.72 -0.32
C ALA A 416 42.63 20.75 -1.45
N VAL A 417 41.92 21.85 -1.19
CA VAL A 417 41.98 23.09 -1.97
C VAL A 417 42.56 24.21 -1.09
N VAL A 418 43.49 24.97 -1.66
CA VAL A 418 44.10 26.15 -1.05
C VAL A 418 43.56 27.39 -1.77
N ILE A 419 42.83 28.21 -1.03
CA ILE A 419 42.28 29.48 -1.50
C ILE A 419 43.23 30.59 -1.04
N THR A 420 43.79 31.33 -1.99
CA THR A 420 44.75 32.44 -1.76
C THR A 420 44.15 33.80 -2.07
#